data_AF-A0A9E2PA05-F1
#
_entry.id   AF-A0A9E2PA05-F1
#
_cell.length_a   1.000
_cell.length_b   1.000
_cell.length_c   1.000
_cell.angle_alpha   90.00
_cell.angle_beta   90.00
_cell.angle_gamma   90.00
#
_symmetry.space_group_name_H-M   'P 1'
#
loop_
_entity.id
_entity.type
_entity.pdbx_description
1 polymer ?
#
loop_
_entity_poly.entity_id
_entity_poly.type
_entity_poly.pdbx_seq_one_letter_code
_entity_poly.pdbx_strand_id
1 'polypeptide(L)'
;MILKLLFRNAFRHRLRTVLTICGICVAILAFGLLRTVISAWYAGVNASSATRLVTRNSISLIFPLPISYKEKIRNVDGVKLVSAGSWFGGF
;
A
#
# COMPACT_ATOMS: atom_id res chain seq x y z
N MET A 1 -47.89 5.77 3.15
CA MET A 1 -48.51 5.66 4.50
C MET A 1 -47.59 4.99 5.52
N ILE A 2 -46.93 3.88 5.19
CA ILE A 2 -46.01 3.12 6.07
C ILE A 2 -44.74 3.90 6.52
N LEU A 3 -44.05 4.64 5.63
CA LEU A 3 -42.84 5.39 6.01
C LEU A 3 -43.08 6.42 7.14
N LYS A 4 -44.27 7.06 7.15
CA LYS A 4 -44.67 8.04 8.17
C LYS A 4 -44.84 7.40 9.55
N LEU A 5 -45.39 6.18 9.60
CA LEU A 5 -45.57 5.42 10.84
C LEU A 5 -44.22 4.88 11.37
N LEU A 6 -43.35 4.43 10.47
CA LEU A 6 -42.01 3.93 10.79
C LEU A 6 -41.12 5.04 11.40
N PHE A 7 -41.12 6.22 10.79
CA PHE A 7 -40.44 7.40 11.35
C PHE A 7 -41.02 7.83 12.70
N ARG A 8 -42.34 7.82 12.85
CA ARG A 8 -43.02 8.20 14.11
C ARG A 8 -42.69 7.23 15.25
N ASN A 9 -42.57 5.94 14.95
CA ASN A 9 -42.25 4.90 15.93
C ASN A 9 -40.74 4.85 16.25
N ALA A 10 -39.88 5.07 15.24
CA ALA A 10 -38.43 5.18 15.43
C ALA A 10 -38.02 6.41 16.27
N PHE A 11 -38.76 7.51 16.19
CA PHE A 11 -38.56 8.70 17.03
C PHE A 11 -39.13 8.58 18.45
N ARG A 12 -39.90 7.52 18.75
CA ARG A 12 -40.43 7.27 20.10
C ARG A 12 -39.34 6.79 21.06
N HIS A 13 -38.36 6.04 20.56
CA HIS A 13 -37.16 5.65 21.30
C HIS A 13 -35.90 6.17 20.61
N ARG A 14 -35.71 7.50 20.64
CA ARG A 14 -34.61 8.20 19.96
C ARG A 14 -33.23 7.63 20.28
N LEU A 15 -32.99 7.22 21.54
CA LEU A 15 -31.74 6.61 21.97
C LEU A 15 -31.42 5.30 21.25
N ARG A 16 -32.39 4.38 21.13
CA ARG A 16 -32.19 3.08 20.50
C ARG A 16 -31.97 3.22 19.00
N THR A 17 -32.73 4.09 18.36
CA THR A 17 -32.61 4.36 16.91
C THR A 17 -31.29 5.03 16.57
N VAL A 18 -30.84 6.02 17.36
CA VAL A 18 -29.55 6.67 17.13
C VAL A 18 -28.39 5.71 17.37
N LEU A 19 -28.43 4.92 18.45
CA LEU A 19 -27.33 4.00 18.79
C LEU A 19 -27.15 2.91 17.73
N THR A 20 -28.25 2.38 17.17
CA THR A 20 -28.21 1.38 16.09
C THR A 20 -27.69 1.96 14.79
N ILE A 21 -28.16 3.15 14.40
CA ILE A 21 -27.67 3.85 13.19
C ILE A 21 -26.19 4.18 13.33
N CYS A 22 -25.76 4.73 14.47
CA CYS A 22 -24.35 5.01 14.73
C CYS A 22 -23.50 3.73 14.68
N GLY A 23 -23.96 2.62 15.26
CA GLY A 23 -23.26 1.36 15.19
C GLY A 23 -23.03 0.86 13.76
N ILE A 24 -24.07 0.94 12.92
CA ILE A 24 -23.96 0.58 11.49
C ILE A 24 -23.01 1.54 10.76
N CYS A 25 -23.11 2.85 11.00
CA CYS A 25 -22.20 3.84 10.42
C CYS A 25 -20.74 3.55 10.79
N VAL A 26 -20.45 3.27 12.06
CA VAL A 26 -19.11 2.95 12.53
C VAL A 26 -18.58 1.66 11.87
N ALA A 27 -19.40 0.62 11.76
CA ALA A 27 -19.01 -0.62 11.09
C ALA A 27 -18.63 -0.40 9.61
N ILE A 28 -19.43 0.37 8.88
CA ILE A 28 -19.16 0.70 7.47
C ILE A 28 -17.89 1.53 7.34
N LEU A 29 -17.71 2.55 8.20
CA LEU A 29 -16.51 3.39 8.19
C LEU A 29 -15.25 2.58 8.52
N ALA A 30 -15.29 1.73 9.53
CA ALA A 30 -14.17 0.88 9.90
C ALA A 30 -13.77 -0.06 8.75
N PHE A 31 -14.76 -0.67 8.08
CA PHE A 31 -14.51 -1.51 6.91
C PHE A 31 -13.89 -0.73 5.74
N GLY A 32 -14.43 0.46 5.45
CA GLY A 32 -13.91 1.35 4.40
C GLY A 32 -12.47 1.82 4.68
N LEU A 33 -12.17 2.18 5.92
CA LEU A 33 -10.82 2.55 6.35
C LEU A 33 -9.86 1.36 6.23
N LEU A 34 -10.24 0.18 6.72
CA LEU A 34 -9.41 -1.02 6.60
C LEU A 34 -9.09 -1.34 5.14
N ARG A 35 -10.09 -1.30 4.25
CA ARG A 35 -9.91 -1.50 2.80
C ARG A 35 -8.97 -0.47 2.19
N THR A 36 -9.10 0.80 2.60
CA THR A 36 -8.23 1.88 2.12
C THR A 36 -6.80 1.71 2.59
N VAL A 37 -6.59 1.40 3.87
CA VAL A 37 -5.25 1.15 4.44
C VAL A 37 -4.58 -0.03 3.76
N ILE A 38 -5.30 -1.14 3.56
CA ILE A 38 -4.79 -2.31 2.83
C ILE A 38 -4.42 -1.92 1.41
N SER A 39 -5.29 -1.20 0.71
CA SER A 39 -5.04 -0.76 -0.67
C SER A 39 -3.84 0.18 -0.77
N ALA A 40 -3.69 1.12 0.17
CA ALA A 40 -2.55 2.02 0.25
C ALA A 40 -1.25 1.27 0.57
N TRP A 41 -1.30 0.26 1.44
CA TRP A 41 -0.16 -0.60 1.72
C TRP A 41 0.29 -1.38 0.48
N TYR A 42 -0.63 -2.03 -0.22
CA TYR A 42 -0.31 -2.72 -1.47
C TYR A 42 0.11 -1.76 -2.60
N ALA A 43 -0.46 -0.56 -2.66
CA ALA A 43 0.00 0.48 -3.58
C ALA A 43 1.43 0.93 -3.25
N GLY A 44 1.78 1.06 -1.97
CA GLY A 44 3.14 1.35 -1.51
C GLY A 44 4.13 0.22 -1.81
N VAL A 45 3.70 -1.04 -1.65
CA VAL A 45 4.51 -2.22 -2.02
C VAL A 45 4.73 -2.27 -3.54
N ASN A 46 3.69 -2.02 -4.35
CA ASN A 46 3.83 -1.96 -5.80
C ASN A 46 4.68 -0.76 -6.27
N ALA A 47 4.60 0.37 -5.56
CA ALA A 47 5.46 1.54 -5.79
C ALA A 47 6.92 1.27 -5.39
N SER A 48 7.17 0.35 -4.45
CA SER A 48 8.49 -0.17 -4.11
C SER A 48 8.97 -1.17 -5.20
N SER A 49 9.17 -0.64 -6.40
CA SER A 49 9.85 -1.22 -7.57
C SER A 49 9.89 -2.75 -7.67
N ALA A 50 8.76 -3.37 -8.03
CA ALA A 50 8.74 -4.77 -8.49
C ALA A 50 9.63 -5.03 -9.74
N THR A 51 10.13 -3.98 -10.40
CA THR A 51 10.96 -4.05 -11.62
C THR A 51 12.43 -3.66 -11.39
N ARG A 52 12.85 -3.31 -10.16
CA ARG A 52 14.27 -2.99 -9.88
C ARG A 52 14.88 -4.06 -9.00
N LEU A 53 15.87 -4.76 -9.54
CA LEU A 53 16.75 -5.64 -8.79
C LEU A 53 18.03 -4.88 -8.45
N VAL A 54 18.46 -4.94 -7.18
CA VAL A 54 19.70 -4.32 -6.71
C VAL A 54 20.73 -5.42 -6.48
N THR A 55 21.82 -5.39 -7.25
CA THR A 55 22.96 -6.30 -7.10
C THR A 55 24.10 -5.59 -6.38
N ARG A 56 24.65 -6.22 -5.33
CA ARG A 56 25.77 -5.71 -4.54
C ARG A 56 26.91 -6.70 -4.50
N ASN A 57 28.09 -6.23 -4.09
CA ASN A 57 29.23 -7.10 -3.83
C ASN A 57 28.90 -8.04 -2.65
N SER A 58 29.16 -9.34 -2.81
CA SER A 58 28.88 -10.34 -1.77
C SER A 58 29.82 -10.22 -0.57
N ILE A 59 31.00 -9.61 -0.73
CA ILE A 59 32.02 -9.47 0.33
C ILE A 59 31.62 -8.36 1.31
N SER A 60 31.25 -7.18 0.80
CA SER A 60 30.80 -6.07 1.64
C SER A 60 30.05 -5.02 0.81
N LEU A 61 29.14 -4.31 1.47
CA LEU A 61 28.38 -3.19 0.91
C LEU A 61 29.26 -1.96 0.60
N ILE A 62 30.43 -1.89 1.20
CA ILE A 62 31.38 -0.78 1.07
C ILE A 62 32.18 -0.90 -0.23
N PHE A 63 32.38 -2.13 -0.74
CA PHE A 63 33.13 -2.35 -1.97
C PHE A 63 32.18 -2.28 -3.18
N PRO A 64 32.39 -1.34 -4.12
CA PRO A 64 31.56 -1.25 -5.31
C PRO A 64 31.75 -2.48 -6.21
N LEU A 65 30.75 -2.77 -7.04
CA LEU A 65 30.87 -3.78 -8.10
C LEU A 65 31.85 -3.26 -9.17
N PRO A 66 32.76 -4.10 -9.71
CA PRO A 66 33.60 -3.69 -10.82
C PRO A 66 32.77 -3.31 -12.05
N ILE A 67 33.16 -2.25 -12.77
CA ILE A 67 32.38 -1.71 -13.90
C ILE A 67 32.17 -2.74 -15.03
N SER A 68 33.08 -3.72 -15.15
CA SER A 68 32.98 -4.82 -16.11
C SER A 68 31.73 -5.69 -15.92
N TYR A 69 31.14 -5.71 -14.72
CA TYR A 69 29.90 -6.43 -14.46
C TYR A 69 28.66 -5.71 -15.03
N LYS A 70 28.75 -4.40 -15.32
CA LYS A 70 27.63 -3.65 -15.90
C LYS A 70 27.17 -4.26 -17.23
N GLU A 71 28.10 -4.54 -18.14
CA GLU A 71 27.78 -5.14 -19.43
C GLU A 71 27.35 -6.61 -19.29
N LYS A 72 27.91 -7.35 -18.33
CA LYS A 72 27.46 -8.72 -18.03
C LYS A 72 26.01 -8.75 -17.56
N ILE A 73 25.61 -7.84 -16.67
CA ILE A 73 24.24 -7.73 -16.16
C ILE A 73 23.29 -7.28 -17.26
N ARG A 74 23.71 -6.35 -18.13
CA ARG A 74 22.91 -5.86 -19.26
C ARG A 74 22.57 -6.96 -20.27
N ASN A 75 23.44 -7.96 -20.44
CA ASN A 75 23.23 -9.10 -21.33
C ASN A 75 22.33 -10.20 -20.74
N VAL A 76 21.88 -10.07 -19.49
CA VAL A 76 20.93 -11.03 -18.91
C VAL A 76 19.54 -10.80 -19.50
N ASP A 77 18.89 -11.87 -19.93
CA ASP A 77 17.55 -11.80 -20.50
C ASP A 77 16.55 -11.17 -19.52
N GLY A 78 15.71 -10.26 -20.02
CA GLY A 78 14.77 -9.46 -19.22
C GLY A 78 15.34 -8.17 -18.60
N VAL A 79 16.65 -7.91 -18.65
CA VAL A 79 17.23 -6.65 -18.14
C VAL A 79 17.10 -5.54 -19.17
N LYS A 80 16.25 -4.54 -18.90
CA LYS A 80 16.05 -3.38 -19.80
C LYS A 80 17.05 -2.25 -19.56
N LEU A 81 17.38 -1.97 -18.30
CA LEU A 81 18.21 -0.84 -17.90
C LEU A 81 19.09 -1.22 -16.70
N VAL A 82 20.33 -0.74 -16.71
CA VAL A 82 21.30 -0.91 -15.61
C VAL A 82 21.80 0.46 -15.19
N SER A 83 21.65 0.79 -13.91
CA SER A 83 22.18 2.02 -13.31
C SER A 83 23.21 1.69 -12.25
N ALA A 84 24.29 2.48 -12.16
CA ALA A 84 25.19 2.45 -11.03
C ALA A 84 24.60 3.29 -9.89
N GLY A 85 24.86 2.88 -8.64
CA GLY A 85 24.53 3.63 -7.44
C GLY A 85 25.48 3.25 -6.31
N SER A 86 25.86 4.22 -5.47
CA SER A 86 26.72 4.00 -4.31
C SER A 86 25.92 4.14 -3.02
N TRP A 87 26.20 3.28 -2.04
CA TRP A 87 25.51 3.33 -0.75
C TRP A 87 25.93 4.53 0.11
N PHE A 88 27.22 4.93 0.02
CA PHE A 88 27.71 6.18 0.60
C PHE A 88 27.58 7.27 -0.46
N GLY A 89 26.70 8.25 -0.23
CA GLY A 89 26.45 9.38 -1.14
C GLY A 89 24.98 9.67 -1.46
N GLY A 90 24.06 8.73 -1.17
CA GLY A 90 22.64 8.87 -1.51
C GLY A 90 22.36 8.54 -2.99
N PHE A 91 21.18 7.99 -3.25
CA PHE A 91 20.64 7.75 -4.60
C PHE A 91 20.14 9.05 -5.22
#